data_AF-A0A7Y1Z2C4-F1
#
_entry.id   AF-A0A7Y1Z2C4-F1
#
_cell.length_a   1.000
_cell.length_b   1.000
_cell.length_c   1.000
_cell.angle_alpha   90.00
_cell.angle_beta   90.00
_cell.angle_gamma   90.00
#
_symmetry.space_group_name_H-M   'P 1'
#
loop_
_entity.id
_entity.type
_entity.pdbx_description
1 polymer ?
#
loop_
_entity_poly.entity_id
_entity_poly.type
_entity_poly.pdbx_seq_one_letter_code
_entity_poly.pdbx_strand_id
1 'polypeptide(L)'
;AQTIEASLAQSGHTMKDVAGAHTIGLDLSEQIITLSNPGTVAEGMVVTVHPMIDLGGGRQLFVGDTVLVGPRGLERLGETRDDIVILD
;
A
#
# COMPACT_ATOMS: atom_id res chain seq x y z
N ALA A 1 -14.61 -1.74 -8.81
CA ALA A 1 -13.85 -1.70 -7.55
C ALA A 1 -13.45 -0.26 -7.28
N GLN A 2 -13.47 0.18 -6.02
CA GLN A 2 -13.02 1.52 -5.62
C GLN A 2 -11.51 1.48 -5.35
N THR A 3 -10.77 2.50 -5.77
CA THR A 3 -9.32 2.62 -5.49
C THR A 3 -9.08 3.18 -4.10
N ILE A 4 -7.90 2.91 -3.52
CA ILE A 4 -7.50 3.46 -2.21
C ILE A 4 -7.55 5.00 -2.22
N GLU A 5 -7.07 5.63 -3.28
CA GLU A 5 -7.13 7.10 -3.45
C GLU A 5 -8.57 7.61 -3.40
N ALA A 6 -9.50 6.96 -4.11
CA ALA A 6 -10.91 7.36 -4.11
C ALA A 6 -11.55 7.18 -2.72
N SER A 7 -11.16 6.16 -1.97
CA SER A 7 -11.61 5.97 -0.59
C SER A 7 -11.08 7.05 0.36
N LEU A 8 -9.81 7.44 0.21
CA LEU A 8 -9.19 8.52 0.99
C LEU A 8 -9.80 9.89 0.67
N ALA A 9 -10.06 10.16 -0.61
CA ALA A 9 -10.72 11.41 -1.03
C ALA A 9 -12.11 11.55 -0.41
N GLN A 10 -12.88 10.46 -0.33
CA GLN A 10 -14.20 10.46 0.31
C GLN A 10 -14.16 10.73 1.82
N SER A 11 -13.06 10.39 2.50
CA SER A 11 -12.85 10.70 3.91
C SER A 11 -12.17 12.06 4.14
N GLY A 12 -11.94 12.85 3.08
CA GLY A 12 -11.34 14.18 3.17
C GLY A 12 -9.82 14.17 3.29
N HIS A 13 -9.18 13.05 2.95
CA HIS A 13 -7.73 12.90 2.99
C HIS A 13 -7.13 12.83 1.59
N THR A 14 -5.89 13.26 1.46
CA THR A 14 -5.14 13.16 0.21
C THR A 14 -4.05 12.11 0.34
N MET A 15 -3.98 11.24 -0.65
CA MET A 15 -2.84 10.33 -0.82
C MET A 15 -1.71 11.08 -1.50
N LYS A 16 -0.47 10.92 -1.02
CA LYS A 16 0.68 11.47 -1.75
C LYS A 16 0.89 10.71 -3.06
N ASP A 17 1.22 11.44 -4.12
CA ASP A 17 1.34 10.95 -5.51
C ASP A 17 2.62 10.10 -5.77
N VAL A 18 3.02 9.32 -4.77
CA VAL A 18 4.24 8.50 -4.82
C VAL A 18 3.98 7.18 -4.08
N ALA A 19 4.26 6.06 -4.75
CA ALA A 19 4.43 4.73 -4.18
C ALA A 19 3.28 4.21 -3.29
N GLY A 20 2.07 4.11 -3.84
CA GLY A 20 0.97 3.40 -3.17
C GLY A 20 1.19 1.89 -3.06
N ALA A 21 1.96 1.33 -4.00
CA ALA A 21 2.38 -0.05 -3.97
C ALA A 21 3.69 -0.24 -4.73
N HIS A 22 4.40 -1.33 -4.42
CA HIS A 22 5.51 -1.81 -5.24
C HIS A 22 5.70 -3.31 -5.11
N THR A 23 6.29 -3.94 -6.12
CA THR A 23 6.76 -5.32 -6.00
C THR A 23 8.01 -5.38 -5.13
N ILE A 24 8.20 -6.51 -4.45
CA ILE A 24 9.37 -6.79 -3.63
C ILE A 24 9.89 -8.20 -3.91
N GLY A 25 11.19 -8.38 -3.73
CA GLY A 25 11.85 -9.66 -3.95
C GLY A 25 13.21 -9.65 -3.29
N LEU A 26 14.27 -9.62 -4.10
CA LEU A 26 15.62 -9.42 -3.56
C LEU A 26 15.83 -7.97 -3.15
N ASP A 27 15.22 -7.03 -3.89
CA ASP A 27 15.24 -5.61 -3.57
C ASP A 27 13.97 -5.22 -2.81
N LEU A 28 14.11 -4.18 -1.96
CA LEU A 28 13.01 -3.62 -1.19
C LEU A 28 11.93 -2.97 -2.08
N SER A 29 12.29 -2.53 -3.29
CA SER A 29 11.38 -1.94 -4.25
C SER A 29 11.88 -2.20 -5.66
N GLU A 30 11.24 -3.13 -6.36
CA GLU A 30 11.61 -3.51 -7.73
C GLU A 30 10.80 -2.74 -8.78
N GLN A 31 9.47 -2.74 -8.69
CA GLN A 31 8.57 -1.97 -9.56
C GLN A 31 7.60 -1.14 -8.72
N ILE A 32 7.63 0.19 -8.89
CA ILE A 32 6.66 1.11 -8.28
C ILE A 32 5.36 1.09 -9.09
N ILE A 33 4.24 0.85 -8.40
CA ILE A 33 2.90 0.78 -8.96
C ILE A 33 2.11 2.02 -8.51
N THR A 34 1.61 2.77 -9.49
CA THR A 34 0.74 3.93 -9.30
C THR A 34 -0.45 3.84 -10.27
N LEU A 35 -1.43 4.74 -10.16
CA LEU A 35 -2.52 4.80 -11.14
C LEU A 35 -2.01 5.25 -12.53
N SER A 36 -1.00 6.11 -12.56
CA SER A 36 -0.34 6.57 -13.79
C SER A 36 0.66 5.54 -14.35
N ASN A 37 1.12 4.60 -13.52
CA ASN A 37 2.00 3.50 -13.89
C ASN A 37 1.51 2.20 -13.23
N PRO A 38 0.50 1.53 -13.82
CA PRO A 38 -0.14 0.37 -13.18
C PRO A 38 0.77 -0.86 -13.06
N GLY A 39 1.94 -0.86 -13.71
CA GLY A 39 2.88 -1.97 -13.65
C GLY A 39 2.28 -3.30 -14.12
N THR A 40 2.85 -4.41 -13.67
CA THR A 40 2.27 -5.74 -13.87
C THR A 40 2.33 -6.50 -12.56
N VAL A 41 1.17 -7.02 -12.15
CA VAL A 41 1.03 -7.88 -10.98
C VAL A 41 0.54 -9.23 -11.46
N ALA A 42 1.27 -10.29 -11.14
CA ALA A 42 0.97 -11.66 -11.56
C ALA A 42 1.07 -12.62 -10.38
N GLU A 43 0.49 -13.82 -10.55
CA GLU A 43 0.59 -14.90 -9.59
C GLU A 43 2.07 -15.22 -9.25
N GLY A 44 2.35 -15.43 -7.97
CA GLY A 44 3.69 -15.68 -7.44
C GLY A 44 4.48 -14.42 -7.09
N MET A 45 3.99 -13.23 -7.43
CA MET A 45 4.63 -11.97 -7.04
C MET A 45 4.30 -11.60 -5.59
N VAL A 46 5.25 -10.93 -4.93
CA VAL A 46 5.05 -10.30 -3.63
C VAL A 46 4.94 -8.79 -3.84
N VAL A 47 3.88 -8.21 -3.28
CA VAL A 47 3.55 -6.78 -3.45
C VAL A 47 3.37 -6.15 -2.08
N THR A 48 4.07 -5.04 -1.83
CA THR A 48 3.77 -4.17 -0.69
C THR A 48 2.77 -3.11 -1.14
N VAL A 49 1.67 -2.94 -0.43
CA VAL A 49 0.69 -1.87 -0.62
C VAL A 49 0.73 -1.00 0.62
N HIS A 50 1.12 0.26 0.49
CA HIS A 50 1.26 1.19 1.62
C HIS A 50 0.89 2.62 1.21
N PRO A 51 -0.40 2.97 1.18
CA PRO A 51 -0.81 4.35 0.95
C PRO A 51 -0.21 5.32 1.97
N MET A 52 0.43 6.37 1.46
CA MET A 52 0.88 7.52 2.23
C MET A 52 -0.24 8.55 2.36
N ILE A 53 -0.78 8.70 3.56
CA ILE A 53 -1.85 9.65 3.86
C ILE A 53 -1.23 10.93 4.45
N ASP A 54 -1.53 12.08 3.85
CA ASP A 54 -1.14 13.38 4.39
C ASP A 54 -2.14 13.83 5.48
N LEU A 55 -1.63 14.10 6.68
CA LEU A 55 -2.41 14.56 7.84
C LEU A 55 -2.20 16.06 8.14
N GLY A 56 -1.46 16.76 7.27
CA GLY A 56 -1.10 18.17 7.46
C GLY A 56 -0.11 18.41 8.60
N GLY A 57 0.48 19.60 8.62
CA GLY A 57 1.46 19.98 9.64
C GLY A 57 2.74 19.13 9.62
N GLY A 58 3.12 18.61 8.44
CA GLY A 58 4.29 17.74 8.27
C GLY A 58 4.11 16.31 8.78
N ARG A 59 2.88 15.90 9.14
CA ARG A 59 2.58 14.56 9.66
C ARG A 59 2.07 13.67 8.54
N GLN A 60 2.43 12.40 8.61
CA GLN A 60 2.04 11.38 7.64
C GLN A 60 1.64 10.11 8.37
N LEU A 61 0.70 9.39 7.77
CA LEU A 61 0.34 8.04 8.20
C LEU A 61 0.61 7.06 7.05
N PHE A 62 1.27 5.97 7.40
CA PHE A 62 1.54 4.83 6.53
C PHE A 62 0.79 3.65 7.14
N VAL A 63 -0.19 3.12 6.42
CA VAL A 63 -0.82 1.85 6.77
C VAL A 63 -0.70 0.99 5.54
N GLY A 64 0.02 -0.12 5.69
CA GLY A 64 0.33 -0.95 4.55
C GLY A 64 0.68 -2.36 4.95
N ASP A 65 0.60 -3.22 3.95
CA ASP A 65 0.88 -4.63 4.10
C ASP A 65 1.66 -5.18 2.91
N THR A 66 2.27 -6.32 3.14
CA THR A 66 2.88 -7.14 2.11
C THR A 66 1.99 -8.34 1.84
N VAL A 67 1.68 -8.56 0.57
CA VAL A 67 0.83 -9.67 0.11
C VAL A 67 1.54 -10.53 -0.93
N LEU A 68 1.29 -11.84 -0.88
CA LEU A 68 1.58 -12.77 -1.97
C LEU A 68 0.36 -12.83 -2.90
N VAL A 69 0.59 -12.69 -4.20
CA VAL A 69 -0.45 -12.84 -5.22
C VAL A 69 -0.62 -14.33 -5.53
N GLY A 70 -1.71 -14.91 -5.06
CA GLY A 70 -2.06 -16.29 -5.32
C GLY A 70 -3.06 -16.46 -6.47
N PRO A 71 -3.34 -17.72 -6.88
CA PRO A 71 -4.23 -18.03 -8.01
C PRO A 71 -5.70 -17.65 -7.78
N ARG A 72 -6.08 -17.34 -6.53
CA ARG A 72 -7.46 -17.05 -6.12
C ARG A 72 -7.62 -15.72 -5.38
N GLY A 73 -6.55 -14.92 -5.28
CA GLY A 73 -6.57 -13.69 -4.51
C GLY A 73 -5.23 -13.38 -3.87
N LEU A 74 -5.27 -12.55 -2.83
CA LEU A 74 -4.10 -12.05 -2.13
C LEU A 74 -3.99 -12.72 -0.76
N GLU A 75 -2.79 -13.14 -0.40
CA GLU A 75 -2.45 -13.68 0.91
C GLU A 75 -1.61 -12.66 1.68
N ARG A 76 -2.08 -12.23 2.85
CA ARG A 76 -1.35 -11.32 3.74
C ARG A 76 -0.14 -12.05 4.33
N LEU A 77 1.05 -11.45 4.23
CA LEU A 77 2.29 -12.01 4.79
C LEU A 77 2.64 -11.41 6.16
N GLY A 78 2.14 -10.22 6.48
CA GLY A 78 2.31 -9.60 7.79
C GLY A 78 1.33 -10.15 8.84
N GLU A 79 1.81 -10.29 10.08
CA GLU A 79 0.97 -10.62 11.25
C GLU A 79 0.69 -9.41 12.15
N THR A 80 1.29 -8.26 11.82
CA THR A 80 1.11 -7.02 12.58
C THR A 80 -0.33 -6.54 12.47
N ARG A 81 -0.92 -6.15 13.60
CA ARG A 81 -2.25 -5.56 13.64
C ARG A 81 -2.24 -4.14 13.05
N ASP A 82 -3.35 -3.76 12.44
CA ASP A 82 -3.51 -2.43 11.82
C ASP A 82 -3.94 -1.34 12.83
N ASP A 83 -4.01 -1.69 14.11
CA ASP A 83 -4.39 -0.77 15.18
C ASP A 83 -3.28 0.24 15.47
N ILE A 84 -3.64 1.50 15.71
CA ILE A 84 -2.70 2.49 16.24
C ILE A 84 -2.41 2.14 17.70
N VAL A 85 -1.17 1.76 17.98
CA VAL A 85 -0.70 1.48 19.34
C VAL A 85 0.03 2.71 19.90
N ILE A 86 -0.34 3.09 21.13
CA ILE A 86 0.39 4.09 21.92
C ILE A 86 1.38 3.33 22.78
N LEU A 87 2.66 3.70 22.68
CA LEU A 87 3.73 3.12 23.49
C LEU A 87 4.06 4.10 24.64
N ASP A 88 4.25 3.55 25.84
CA ASP A 88 4.67 4.28 27.04
C ASP A 88 6.17 4.58 27.05
#